data_AF-A0A2D7F2I0-F1
#
_entry.id   AF-A0A2D7F2I0-F1
#
_cell.length_a   1.000
_cell.length_b   1.000
_cell.length_c   1.000
_cell.angle_alpha   90.00
_cell.angle_beta   90.00
_cell.angle_gamma   90.00
#
_symmetry.space_group_name_H-M   'P 1'
#
loop_
_entity.id
_entity.type
_entity.pdbx_description
1 polymer ?
#
loop_
_entity_poly.entity_id
_entity_poly.type
_entity_poly.pdbx_seq_one_letter_code
_entity_poly.pdbx_strand_id
1 'polypeptide(L)'
;MFTCKQVSSALNKKNYQDLPTWKRVFIKMHVKCCLFCGKYNTQVIDTHEMCRELIKNEENSNDSECCDVCLEEDNKTAMKEKIRQSTESAQL
;
A
#
# COMPACT_ATOMS: atom_id res chain seq x y z
N MET A 1 -2.52 -29.16 -13.50
CA MET A 1 -1.33 -28.57 -12.83
C MET A 1 -1.33 -27.07 -13.08
N PHE A 2 -1.53 -26.25 -12.05
CA PHE A 2 -1.16 -24.84 -12.15
C PHE A 2 0.35 -24.76 -12.06
N THR A 3 0.99 -24.20 -13.08
CA THR A 3 2.44 -23.94 -12.99
C THR A 3 2.67 -22.71 -12.13
N CYS A 4 3.82 -22.64 -11.47
CA CYS A 4 4.24 -21.46 -10.71
C CYS A 4 4.10 -20.18 -11.56
N LYS A 5 4.39 -20.27 -12.87
CA LYS A 5 4.25 -19.18 -13.84
C LYS A 5 2.81 -18.73 -14.05
N GLN A 6 1.85 -19.66 -14.07
CA GLN A 6 0.43 -19.32 -14.18
C GLN A 6 -0.08 -18.62 -12.92
N VAL A 7 0.39 -19.05 -11.74
CA VAL A 7 0.03 -18.40 -10.47
C VAL A 7 0.57 -16.97 -10.41
N SER A 8 1.85 -16.77 -10.71
CA SER A 8 2.45 -15.44 -10.71
C SER A 8 1.87 -14.54 -11.81
N SER A 9 1.58 -15.09 -13.00
CA SER A 9 0.93 -14.30 -14.06
C SER A 9 -0.52 -13.92 -13.70
N ALA A 10 -1.24 -14.77 -12.97
CA ALA A 10 -2.58 -14.45 -12.49
C ALA A 10 -2.56 -13.36 -11.41
N LEU A 11 -1.63 -13.45 -10.45
CA LEU A 11 -1.43 -12.43 -9.42
C LEU A 11 -0.94 -11.09 -9.98
N ASN A 12 -0.10 -11.10 -11.01
CA ASN A 12 0.39 -9.87 -11.63
C ASN A 12 -0.67 -9.14 -12.48
N LYS A 13 -1.61 -9.89 -13.09
CA LYS A 13 -2.64 -9.31 -13.97
C LYS A 13 -3.85 -8.77 -13.22
N LYS A 14 -4.18 -9.35 -12.07
CA LYS A 14 -5.37 -8.98 -11.28
C LYS A 14 -5.07 -9.13 -9.79
N ASN A 15 -5.61 -8.23 -8.97
CA ASN A 15 -5.52 -8.37 -7.51
C ASN A 15 -6.09 -9.72 -7.09
N TYR A 16 -5.51 -10.30 -6.04
CA TYR A 16 -5.91 -11.62 -5.54
C TYR A 16 -7.41 -11.68 -5.21
N GLN A 17 -7.96 -10.59 -4.66
CA GLN A 17 -9.37 -10.50 -4.28
C GLN A 17 -10.34 -10.35 -5.45
N ASP A 18 -9.87 -9.83 -6.60
CA ASP A 18 -10.66 -9.69 -7.84
C ASP A 18 -10.78 -11.00 -8.62
N LEU A 19 -10.07 -12.05 -8.18
CA LEU A 19 -10.13 -13.35 -8.80
C LEU A 19 -11.38 -14.13 -8.38
N PRO A 20 -11.94 -14.95 -9.29
CA PRO A 20 -13.00 -15.90 -8.95
C PRO A 20 -12.62 -16.75 -7.74
N THR A 21 -13.58 -17.01 -6.84
CA THR A 21 -13.34 -17.70 -5.56
C THR A 21 -12.64 -19.05 -5.74
N TRP A 22 -13.00 -19.83 -6.77
CA TRP A 22 -12.30 -21.09 -7.09
C TRP A 22 -10.82 -20.87 -7.44
N LYS A 23 -10.49 -19.84 -8.22
CA LYS A 23 -9.09 -19.52 -8.54
C LYS A 23 -8.30 -19.10 -7.31
N ARG A 24 -8.91 -18.34 -6.39
CA ARG A 24 -8.30 -17.98 -5.10
C ARG A 24 -7.91 -19.20 -4.28
N VAL A 25 -8.79 -20.20 -4.19
CA VAL A 25 -8.54 -21.45 -3.45
C VAL A 25 -7.39 -22.24 -4.10
N PHE A 26 -7.38 -22.39 -5.43
CA PHE A 26 -6.30 -23.09 -6.12
C PHE A 26 -4.94 -22.39 -5.97
N ILE A 27 -4.91 -21.06 -6.07
CA ILE A 27 -3.68 -20.28 -5.85
C ILE A 27 -3.20 -20.46 -4.42
N LYS A 28 -4.10 -20.32 -3.42
CA LYS A 28 -3.73 -20.49 -2.01
C LYS A 28 -3.21 -21.90 -1.72
N MET A 29 -3.82 -22.94 -2.30
CA MET A 29 -3.36 -24.31 -2.20
C MET A 29 -1.97 -24.49 -2.85
N HIS A 30 -1.77 -23.96 -4.06
CA HIS A 30 -0.49 -24.08 -4.76
C HIS A 30 0.64 -23.36 -4.03
N VAL A 31 0.40 -22.14 -3.56
CA VAL A 31 1.37 -21.33 -2.80
C VAL A 31 1.71 -22.00 -1.46
N LYS A 32 0.74 -22.68 -0.82
CA LYS A 32 0.99 -23.44 0.42
C LYS A 32 1.77 -24.74 0.19
N CYS A 33 1.55 -25.41 -0.94
CA CYS A 33 2.21 -26.69 -1.25
C CYS A 33 3.54 -26.54 -2.01
N CYS A 34 3.80 -25.40 -2.66
CA CYS A 34 4.99 -25.21 -3.49
C CYS A 34 6.10 -24.46 -2.75
N LEU A 35 7.23 -25.15 -2.53
CA LEU A 35 8.40 -24.56 -1.87
C LEU A 35 9.10 -23.47 -2.69
N PHE A 36 8.95 -23.47 -4.02
CA PHE A 36 9.59 -22.50 -4.91
C PHE A 36 8.82 -21.18 -4.97
N CYS A 37 7.54 -21.25 -5.32
CA CYS A 37 6.73 -20.05 -5.56
C CYS A 37 5.99 -19.60 -4.29
N GLY A 38 5.91 -20.46 -3.26
CA GLY A 38 5.15 -20.21 -2.05
C GLY A 38 5.54 -18.91 -1.36
N LYS A 39 6.81 -18.77 -0.97
CA LYS A 39 7.27 -17.61 -0.20
C LYS A 39 7.06 -16.27 -0.92
N TYR A 40 7.32 -16.21 -2.23
CA TYR A 40 7.15 -15.00 -3.02
C TYR A 40 5.67 -14.66 -3.23
N ASN A 41 4.86 -15.63 -3.67
CA ASN A 41 3.46 -15.37 -3.99
C ASN A 41 2.62 -15.15 -2.72
N THR A 42 3.00 -15.70 -1.56
CA THR A 42 2.41 -15.32 -0.26
C THR A 42 2.63 -13.83 0.00
N GLN A 43 3.87 -13.32 -0.12
CA GLN A 43 4.14 -11.90 0.06
C GLN A 43 3.35 -11.02 -0.91
N VAL A 44 3.21 -11.43 -2.17
CA VAL A 44 2.39 -10.68 -3.15
C VAL A 44 0.91 -10.64 -2.73
N ILE A 45 0.38 -11.75 -2.20
CA ILE A 45 -1.00 -11.80 -1.70
C ILE A 45 -1.17 -10.88 -0.48
N ASP A 46 -0.22 -10.92 0.47
CA ASP A 46 -0.25 -10.09 1.67
C ASP A 46 -0.16 -8.60 1.31
N THR A 47 0.70 -8.23 0.36
CA THR A 47 0.80 -6.85 -0.14
C THR A 47 -0.50 -6.38 -0.80
N HIS A 48 -1.17 -7.23 -1.58
CA HIS A 48 -2.46 -6.88 -2.16
C HIS A 48 -3.54 -6.66 -1.10
N GLU A 49 -3.50 -7.43 0.00
CA GLU A 49 -4.41 -7.26 1.14
C GLU A 49 -4.11 -5.94 1.88
N MET A 50 -2.84 -5.68 2.18
CA MET A 50 -2.38 -4.44 2.80
C MET A 50 -2.78 -3.20 1.99
N CYS A 51 -2.51 -3.18 0.68
CA CYS A 51 -2.89 -2.05 -0.17
C CYS A 51 -4.40 -1.82 -0.17
N ARG A 52 -5.20 -2.89 -0.13
CA ARG A 52 -6.65 -2.78 -0.08
C ARG A 52 -7.13 -2.23 1.27
N GLU A 53 -6.52 -2.67 2.37
CA GLU A 53 -6.83 -2.14 3.70
C GLU A 53 -6.44 -0.67 3.82
N LEU A 54 -5.30 -0.27 3.24
CA LEU A 54 -4.89 1.13 3.18
C LEU A 54 -5.88 1.97 2.37
N ILE A 55 -6.28 1.53 1.18
CA ILE A 55 -7.30 2.24 0.37
C ILE A 55 -8.63 2.33 1.14
N LYS A 56 -9.05 1.25 1.78
CA LYS A 56 -10.28 1.23 2.59
C LYS A 56 -10.16 2.15 3.81
N ASN A 57 -9.00 2.20 4.43
CA ASN A 57 -8.71 3.10 5.55
C ASN A 57 -8.70 4.55 5.08
N GLU A 58 -8.12 4.85 3.93
CA GLU A 58 -8.15 6.17 3.31
C GLU A 58 -9.58 6.57 2.94
N GLU A 59 -10.39 5.68 2.38
CA GLU A 59 -11.82 5.94 2.06
C GLU A 59 -12.61 6.24 3.35
N ASN A 60 -12.47 5.39 4.37
CA ASN A 60 -13.11 5.60 5.68
C ASN A 60 -12.55 6.84 6.42
N SER A 61 -11.29 7.23 6.18
CA SER A 61 -10.67 8.43 6.76
C SER A 61 -10.97 9.69 5.93
N ASN A 62 -11.36 9.56 4.66
CA ASN A 62 -11.86 10.69 3.87
C ASN A 62 -13.29 11.06 4.27
N ASP A 63 -14.09 10.10 4.77
CA ASP A 63 -15.37 10.39 5.44
C ASP A 63 -15.18 10.97 6.85
N SER A 64 -13.99 10.81 7.44
CA SER A 64 -13.57 11.42 8.70
C SER A 64 -12.44 12.41 8.46
N GLU A 65 -12.77 13.53 7.82
CA GLU A 65 -12.09 14.78 8.16
C GLU A 65 -10.57 14.78 7.87
N CYS A 66 -10.16 14.41 6.65
CA CYS A 66 -8.83 14.72 6.13
C CYS A 66 -8.67 16.24 5.82
N CYS A 67 -9.20 17.10 6.70
CA CYS A 67 -9.04 18.55 6.66
C CYS A 67 -9.25 19.28 8.01
N ASP A 68 -9.26 18.63 9.18
CA ASP A 68 -9.37 19.39 10.46
C ASP A 68 -8.03 19.65 11.14
N VAL A 69 -7.02 18.78 10.97
CA VAL A 69 -5.65 19.12 11.36
C VAL A 69 -4.97 19.89 10.22
N CYS A 70 -5.57 21.00 9.84
CA CYS A 70 -4.82 22.06 9.19
C CYS A 70 -3.73 22.49 10.17
N LEU A 71 -2.47 22.55 9.73
CA LEU A 71 -1.43 23.23 10.50
C LEU A 71 -1.97 24.62 10.86
N GLU A 72 -2.16 24.89 12.15
CA GLU A 72 -2.57 26.21 12.65
C GLU A 72 -1.72 27.26 11.92
N GLU A 73 -2.32 28.29 11.34
CA GLU A 73 -1.60 29.23 10.45
C GLU A 73 -0.40 29.86 11.16
N ASP A 74 -0.44 29.96 12.49
CA ASP A 74 0.67 30.37 13.35
C ASP A 74 1.87 29.41 13.29
N ASN A 75 1.64 28.10 13.24
CA ASN A 75 2.70 27.10 13.11
C ASN A 75 3.34 27.12 11.72
N LYS A 76 2.53 27.36 10.68
CA LYS A 76 2.98 27.48 9.29
C LYS A 76 3.79 28.77 9.07
N THR A 77 3.38 29.88 9.66
CA THR A 77 4.11 31.16 9.58
C THR A 77 5.40 31.11 10.40
N ALA A 78 5.37 30.54 11.61
CA ALA A 78 6.57 30.32 12.42
C ALA A 78 7.60 29.44 11.70
N MET A 79 7.15 28.40 10.98
CA MET A 79 8.04 27.52 10.22
C MET A 79 8.67 28.24 9.01
N LYS A 80 7.88 29.01 8.26
CA LYS A 80 8.40 29.83 7.15
C LYS A 80 9.44 30.85 7.62
N GLU A 81 9.19 31.49 8.75
CA GLU A 81 10.10 32.50 9.28
C GLU A 81 11.44 31.88 9.74
N LYS A 82 11.41 30.70 10.39
CA LYS A 82 12.63 29.97 10.75
C LYS A 82 13.45 29.55 9.52
N ILE A 83 12.79 29.14 8.43
CA ILE A 83 13.47 28.79 7.16
C ILE A 83 14.11 30.02 6.54
N ARG A 84 13.42 31.17 6.56
CA ARG A 84 13.94 32.45 6.05
C ARG A 84 15.17 32.90 6.82
N GLN A 85 15.10 32.92 8.15
CA GLN A 85 16.22 33.29 9.03
C GLN A 85 17.44 32.37 8.85
N SER A 86 17.22 31.07 8.65
CA SER A 86 18.31 30.10 8.43
C SER A 86 18.97 30.28 7.06
N THR A 87 18.22 30.72 6.05
CA THR A 87 18.73 30.98 4.69
C THR A 87 19.51 32.29 4.65
N GLU A 88 19.05 33.33 5.35
CA GLU A 88 19.73 34.62 5.50
C GLU A 88 21.04 34.48 6.31
N SER A 89 21.03 33.64 7.35
CA SER A 89 22.23 33.34 8.15
C SER A 89 23.27 32.47 7.43
N ALA A 90 22.89 31.79 6.34
CA ALA A 90 23.78 30.96 5.54
C ALA A 90 24.41 31.73 4.35
N GLN A 91 24.01 32.99 4.14
CA GLN A 91 24.52 33.86 3.07
C GLN A 91 25.50 34.95 3.57
N LEU A 92 25.79 34.99 4.89
CA LEU A 92 26.85 35.76 5.53
C LEU A 92 28.04 34.85 5.86
#